data_AF-A0AAU4MG07-F1
#
_entry.id   AF-A0AAU4MG07-F1
#
_cell.length_a   1.000
_cell.length_b   1.000
_cell.length_c   1.000
_cell.angle_alpha   90.00
_cell.angle_beta   90.00
_cell.angle_gamma   90.00
#
_symmetry.space_group_name_H-M   'P 1'
#
loop_
_entity.id
_entity.type
_entity.pdbx_description
1 polymer ?
#
loop_
_entity_poly.entity_id
_entity_poly.type
_entity_poly.pdbx_seq_one_letter_code
_entity_poly.pdbx_strand_id
1 'polypeptide(L)'
;MDSLIDTWHEYNRECTSFAAWRLHSRNGFEMPFNANATDWGSRAQALGFTVNGSPGLGSVAWGSGHVAWVESVGTSTVTIEEYNYNYTGTYNERTVPTGTFQYIHFKDLATGPGPQAVPSSLGSIAALTHGSRVDLQWGAAAGAADYQVSRNGVLLATVTGTRLLDIQVSAKQDYTYSVVAHNASGVSAATTRYVQTSTDSADMAHLTTKDGPAVCGRSGDQTSQTLVCNVLKPTGWTSVSSTANDWGYATDRSWLTNTDGTISYCRRVGTGDQALCDKFDGTTWTSSTSPHYDLGYPDTFA
;
A
#
# COMPACT_ATOMS: atom_id res chain seq x y z
N MET A 1 -26.63 37.90 6.78
CA MET A 1 -28.07 37.87 7.08
C MET A 1 -28.63 36.71 6.30
N ASP A 2 -29.01 35.67 7.02
CA ASP A 2 -29.42 34.37 6.50
C ASP A 2 -30.78 34.52 5.83
N SER A 3 -30.76 34.57 4.51
CA SER A 3 -31.88 35.04 3.69
C SER A 3 -32.50 33.95 2.82
N LEU A 4 -31.96 32.73 2.86
CA LEU A 4 -32.48 31.60 2.09
C LEU A 4 -32.92 30.51 3.06
N ILE A 5 -34.20 30.14 2.93
CA ILE A 5 -34.77 28.98 3.59
C ILE A 5 -34.41 27.76 2.74
N ASP A 6 -33.79 26.76 3.34
CA ASP A 6 -33.39 25.53 2.64
C ASP A 6 -34.56 24.54 2.48
N THR A 7 -34.29 23.38 1.89
CA THR A 7 -35.29 22.33 1.63
C THR A 7 -35.87 21.72 2.92
N TRP A 8 -35.22 21.93 4.07
CA TRP A 8 -35.70 21.52 5.40
C TRP A 8 -36.38 22.68 6.15
N HIS A 9 -36.67 23.79 5.46
CA HIS A 9 -37.25 25.03 5.97
C HIS A 9 -36.39 25.76 7.01
N GLU A 10 -35.11 25.41 7.15
CA GLU A 10 -34.19 26.03 8.09
C GLU A 10 -33.48 27.22 7.43
N TYR A 11 -33.05 28.21 8.22
CA TYR A 11 -32.23 29.30 7.69
C TYR A 11 -30.86 28.77 7.25
N ASN A 12 -30.47 29.07 6.02
CA ASN A 12 -29.18 28.65 5.50
C ASN A 12 -28.02 29.17 6.35
N ARG A 13 -26.92 28.43 6.40
CA ARG A 13 -25.74 28.74 7.22
C ARG A 13 -25.98 28.62 8.73
N GLU A 14 -27.10 28.09 9.17
CA GLU A 14 -27.31 27.73 10.58
C GLU A 14 -26.93 26.29 10.89
N CYS A 15 -26.71 26.01 12.17
CA CYS A 15 -26.35 24.67 12.65
C CYS A 15 -27.43 23.62 12.33
N THR A 16 -28.72 23.98 12.43
CA THR A 16 -29.87 23.11 12.14
C THR A 16 -29.94 22.75 10.66
N SER A 17 -29.80 23.75 9.78
CA SER A 17 -29.71 23.59 8.32
C SER A 17 -28.56 22.66 7.93
N PHE A 18 -27.36 22.88 8.47
CA PHE A 18 -26.20 22.05 8.17
C PHE A 18 -26.36 20.60 8.67
N ALA A 19 -26.86 20.40 9.89
CA ALA A 19 -27.08 19.06 10.45
C ALA A 19 -28.14 18.29 9.63
N ALA A 20 -29.22 18.96 9.22
CA ALA A 20 -30.25 18.38 8.35
C ALA A 20 -29.65 17.96 6.98
N TRP A 21 -28.84 18.82 6.38
CA TRP A 21 -28.14 18.52 5.13
C TRP A 21 -27.17 17.34 5.26
N ARG A 22 -26.44 17.22 6.37
CA ARG A 22 -25.55 16.06 6.63
C ARG A 22 -26.33 14.76 6.79
N LEU A 23 -27.43 14.77 7.52
CA LEU A 23 -28.32 13.60 7.65
C LEU A 23 -28.88 13.15 6.30
N HIS A 24 -29.30 14.10 5.45
CA HIS A 24 -29.74 13.80 4.09
C HIS A 24 -28.61 13.20 3.25
N SER A 25 -27.50 13.93 3.13
CA SER A 25 -26.43 13.61 2.18
C SER A 25 -25.57 12.41 2.58
N ARG A 26 -25.40 12.13 3.87
CA ARG A 26 -24.51 11.07 4.38
C ARG A 26 -25.28 9.90 4.98
N ASN A 27 -26.36 10.16 5.71
CA ASN A 27 -27.13 9.09 6.36
C ASN A 27 -28.27 8.56 5.46
N GLY A 28 -28.61 9.28 4.39
CA GLY A 28 -29.81 9.01 3.61
C GLY A 28 -31.05 9.05 4.49
N PHE A 29 -31.14 10.08 5.35
CA PHE A 29 -32.22 10.33 6.29
C PHE A 29 -32.77 11.73 6.07
N GLU A 30 -34.07 11.83 5.86
CA GLU A 30 -34.76 13.12 5.74
C GLU A 30 -35.25 13.60 7.10
N MET A 31 -34.95 14.86 7.43
CA MET A 31 -35.39 15.44 8.70
C MET A 31 -36.91 15.54 8.76
N PRO A 32 -37.56 14.98 9.80
CA PRO A 32 -39.02 14.92 9.91
C PRO A 32 -39.64 16.20 10.50
N PHE A 33 -38.83 17.19 10.89
CA PHE A 33 -39.30 18.46 11.44
C PHE A 33 -38.28 19.58 11.20
N ASN A 34 -38.75 20.80 11.42
CA ASN A 34 -37.96 22.03 11.51
C ASN A 34 -38.12 22.61 12.92
N ALA A 35 -37.00 22.98 13.56
CA ALA A 35 -36.99 23.51 14.93
C ALA A 35 -35.66 24.17 15.27
N ASN A 36 -35.67 25.05 16.29
CA ASN A 36 -34.43 25.58 16.87
C ASN A 36 -33.59 24.44 17.47
N ALA A 37 -32.27 24.57 17.41
CA ALA A 37 -31.33 23.57 17.96
C ALA A 37 -31.64 23.18 19.41
N THR A 38 -32.10 24.12 20.26
CA THR A 38 -32.52 23.84 21.65
C THR A 38 -33.63 22.78 21.75
N ASP A 39 -34.50 22.68 20.76
CA ASP A 39 -35.69 21.81 20.79
C ASP A 39 -35.49 20.48 20.05
N TRP A 40 -34.36 20.29 19.34
CA TRP A 40 -34.13 19.09 18.51
C TRP A 40 -34.20 17.79 19.31
N GLY A 41 -33.58 17.74 20.49
CA GLY A 41 -33.57 16.53 21.32
C GLY A 41 -34.96 16.14 21.81
N SER A 42 -35.73 17.10 22.34
CA SER A 42 -37.10 16.86 22.83
C SER A 42 -38.05 16.48 21.69
N ARG A 43 -37.88 17.08 20.51
CA ARG A 43 -38.68 16.77 19.33
C ARG A 43 -38.37 15.39 18.76
N ALA A 44 -37.10 15.01 18.73
CA ALA A 44 -36.67 13.67 18.32
C ALA A 44 -37.21 12.59 19.26
N GLN A 45 -37.13 12.81 20.58
CA GLN A 45 -37.73 11.90 21.58
C GLN A 45 -39.25 11.75 21.40
N ALA A 46 -39.97 12.85 21.13
CA ALA A 46 -41.41 12.80 20.89
C ALA A 46 -41.80 11.98 19.64
N LEU A 47 -40.86 11.80 18.70
CA LEU A 47 -41.02 10.97 17.50
C LEU A 47 -40.46 9.55 17.68
N GLY A 48 -39.97 9.19 18.89
CA GLY A 48 -39.49 7.86 19.22
C GLY A 48 -38.01 7.61 18.91
N PHE A 49 -37.24 8.64 18.55
CA PHE A 49 -35.79 8.50 18.36
C PHE A 49 -35.06 8.48 19.71
N THR A 50 -33.98 7.71 19.76
CA THR A 50 -33.14 7.62 20.96
C THR A 50 -32.31 8.89 21.11
N VAL A 51 -32.27 9.42 22.35
CA VAL A 51 -31.35 10.49 22.75
C VAL A 51 -30.63 10.06 24.02
N ASN A 52 -29.31 9.96 23.98
CA ASN A 52 -28.50 9.48 25.11
C ASN A 52 -27.08 10.09 25.10
N GLY A 53 -26.21 9.67 26.03
CA GLY A 53 -24.82 10.13 26.11
C GLY A 53 -23.80 9.30 25.32
N SER A 54 -24.25 8.38 24.47
CA SER A 54 -23.40 7.46 23.70
C SER A 54 -23.31 7.92 22.25
N PRO A 55 -22.15 8.41 21.78
CA PRO A 55 -22.01 8.87 20.41
C PRO A 55 -22.13 7.70 19.41
N GLY A 56 -22.81 7.95 18.29
CA GLY A 56 -22.83 7.07 17.12
C GLY A 56 -22.33 7.78 15.87
N LEU A 57 -21.72 7.05 14.94
CA LEU A 57 -21.31 7.61 13.66
C LEU A 57 -22.54 8.12 12.90
N GLY A 58 -22.50 9.37 12.47
CA GLY A 58 -23.61 10.04 11.82
C GLY A 58 -24.78 10.40 12.73
N SER A 59 -24.67 10.21 14.04
CA SER A 59 -25.62 10.79 15.00
C SER A 59 -25.48 12.31 15.06
N VAL A 60 -26.44 13.00 15.69
CA VAL A 60 -26.38 14.46 15.90
C VAL A 60 -25.97 14.75 17.33
N ALA A 61 -24.82 15.40 17.51
CA ALA A 61 -24.39 15.96 18.78
C ALA A 61 -25.25 17.19 19.12
N TRP A 62 -25.88 17.19 20.29
CA TRP A 62 -26.87 18.16 20.70
C TRP A 62 -26.59 18.67 22.13
N GLY A 63 -26.57 19.99 22.30
CA GLY A 63 -26.38 20.62 23.60
C GLY A 63 -26.20 22.14 23.52
N SER A 64 -26.49 22.84 24.61
CA SER A 64 -26.25 24.30 24.77
C SER A 64 -26.82 25.19 23.64
N GLY A 65 -27.95 24.78 23.05
CA GLY A 65 -28.58 25.51 21.94
C GLY A 65 -27.87 25.32 20.59
N HIS A 66 -27.07 24.27 20.44
CA HIS A 66 -26.36 23.95 19.21
C HIS A 66 -26.54 22.47 18.81
N VAL A 67 -26.46 22.22 17.49
CA VAL A 67 -26.43 20.87 16.92
C VAL A 67 -25.25 20.74 15.95
N ALA A 68 -24.61 19.58 15.95
CA ALA A 68 -23.50 19.24 15.08
C ALA A 68 -23.62 17.79 14.61
N TRP A 69 -23.05 17.45 13.45
CA TRP A 69 -23.07 16.08 12.94
C TRP A 69 -21.82 15.31 13.38
N VAL A 70 -21.97 14.09 13.85
CA VAL A 70 -20.86 13.25 14.31
C VAL A 70 -20.17 12.58 13.12
N GLU A 71 -19.01 13.10 12.77
CA GLU A 71 -18.17 12.52 11.71
C GLU A 71 -17.43 11.28 12.16
N SER A 72 -17.07 11.20 13.45
CA SER A 72 -16.14 10.19 13.91
C SER A 72 -16.26 9.95 15.41
N VAL A 73 -16.18 8.69 15.85
CA VAL A 73 -16.22 8.30 17.27
C VAL A 73 -14.93 7.60 17.67
N GLY A 74 -14.14 8.21 18.55
CA GLY A 74 -12.94 7.62 19.16
C GLY A 74 -13.23 6.94 20.50
N THR A 75 -12.18 6.49 21.20
CA THR A 75 -12.31 5.80 22.50
C THR A 75 -12.84 6.70 23.61
N SER A 76 -12.50 7.99 23.61
CA SER A 76 -12.97 8.98 24.59
C SER A 76 -13.29 10.34 23.97
N THR A 77 -13.17 10.46 22.65
CA THR A 77 -13.43 11.70 21.90
C THR A 77 -14.40 11.46 20.74
N VAL A 78 -14.97 12.54 20.22
CA VAL A 78 -15.83 12.59 19.04
C VAL A 78 -15.38 13.73 18.14
N THR A 79 -15.26 13.52 16.83
CA THR A 79 -15.09 14.60 15.85
C THR A 79 -16.46 14.98 15.32
N ILE A 80 -16.77 16.28 15.36
CA ILE A 80 -18.02 16.84 14.89
C ILE A 80 -17.78 17.88 13.79
N GLU A 81 -18.68 17.90 12.83
CA GLU A 81 -18.80 18.94 11.82
C GLU A 81 -20.00 19.83 12.17
N GLU A 82 -19.82 21.14 12.14
CA GLU A 82 -20.84 22.11 12.54
C GLU A 82 -20.75 23.37 11.68
N TYR A 83 -21.81 24.18 11.74
CA TYR A 83 -21.87 25.46 11.05
C TYR A 83 -22.36 26.52 12.01
N ASN A 84 -21.87 27.76 11.86
CA ASN A 84 -22.23 28.89 12.71
C ASN A 84 -21.89 28.71 14.20
N TYR A 85 -20.91 27.87 14.52
CA TYR A 85 -20.39 27.81 15.89
C TYR A 85 -19.83 29.18 16.29
N ASN A 86 -20.20 29.69 17.47
CA ASN A 86 -19.91 31.06 17.92
C ASN A 86 -20.42 32.19 16.99
N TYR A 87 -21.49 31.95 16.23
CA TYR A 87 -22.13 32.96 15.39
C TYR A 87 -21.24 33.51 14.25
N THR A 88 -20.28 32.72 13.76
CA THR A 88 -19.36 33.14 12.69
C THR A 88 -19.95 33.02 11.28
N GLY A 89 -21.03 32.26 11.12
CA GLY A 89 -21.64 31.92 9.84
C GLY A 89 -20.74 31.06 8.95
N THR A 90 -19.79 30.31 9.52
CA THR A 90 -18.83 29.47 8.77
C THR A 90 -18.91 28.00 9.20
N TYR A 91 -18.40 27.11 8.33
CA TYR A 91 -18.09 25.73 8.68
C TYR A 91 -17.02 25.67 9.76
N ASN A 92 -17.14 24.70 10.65
CA ASN A 92 -16.13 24.33 11.63
C ASN A 92 -16.10 22.81 11.82
N GLU A 93 -14.94 22.29 12.15
CA GLU A 93 -14.72 20.89 12.51
C GLU A 93 -13.85 20.83 13.75
N ARG A 94 -14.22 20.01 14.73
CA ARG A 94 -13.44 19.87 15.96
C ARG A 94 -13.63 18.52 16.64
N THR A 95 -12.60 18.10 17.35
CA THR A 95 -12.63 16.93 18.23
C THR A 95 -12.83 17.36 19.68
N VAL A 96 -13.82 16.77 20.36
CA VAL A 96 -14.14 17.06 21.76
C VAL A 96 -14.30 15.77 22.57
N PRO A 97 -14.29 15.81 23.91
CA PRO A 97 -14.64 14.66 24.74
C PRO A 97 -16.06 14.15 24.43
N THR A 98 -16.26 12.82 24.48
CA THR A 98 -17.59 12.20 24.22
C THR A 98 -18.68 12.70 25.18
N GLY A 99 -18.32 13.09 26.41
CA GLY A 99 -19.25 13.64 27.39
C GLY A 99 -19.67 15.09 27.17
N THR A 100 -19.20 15.76 26.11
CA THR A 100 -19.54 17.16 25.83
C THR A 100 -21.00 17.35 25.39
N PHE A 101 -21.62 16.34 24.78
CA PHE A 101 -22.96 16.42 24.20
C PHE A 101 -23.85 15.26 24.64
N GLN A 102 -25.16 15.43 24.43
CA GLN A 102 -26.06 14.29 24.19
C GLN A 102 -26.12 14.03 22.68
N TYR A 103 -26.51 12.82 22.28
CA TYR A 103 -26.52 12.38 20.88
C TYR A 103 -27.93 11.95 20.50
N ILE A 104 -28.41 12.47 19.37
CA ILE A 104 -29.70 12.13 18.78
C ILE A 104 -29.47 11.13 17.66
N HIS A 105 -30.09 9.95 17.78
CA HIS A 105 -29.91 8.83 16.86
C HIS A 105 -31.08 8.71 15.90
N PHE A 106 -31.02 9.43 14.77
CA PHE A 106 -32.06 9.39 13.73
C PHE A 106 -31.93 8.14 12.86
N LYS A 107 -30.75 7.99 12.24
CA LYS A 107 -30.36 6.86 11.41
C LYS A 107 -28.85 6.83 11.37
N ASP A 108 -28.26 6.38 12.47
CA ASP A 108 -26.82 6.24 12.58
C ASP A 108 -26.30 5.37 11.44
N LEU A 109 -25.12 5.71 10.97
CA LEU A 109 -24.40 4.86 10.05
C LEU A 109 -23.90 3.65 10.85
N ALA A 110 -23.97 2.47 10.23
CA ALA A 110 -23.32 1.28 10.78
C ALA A 110 -21.90 1.69 11.18
N THR A 111 -21.48 1.39 12.41
CA THR A 111 -20.20 1.84 12.99
C THR A 111 -19.08 1.59 11.99
N GLY A 112 -18.77 2.60 11.18
CA GLY A 112 -17.50 2.70 10.50
C GLY A 112 -16.44 2.77 11.59
N PRO A 113 -15.22 2.29 11.34
CA PRO A 113 -14.19 2.22 12.37
C PRO A 113 -13.75 3.64 12.76
N GLY A 114 -14.45 4.29 13.68
CA GLY A 114 -14.14 5.61 14.24
C GLY A 114 -13.75 6.67 13.20
N PRO A 115 -13.07 7.77 13.57
CA PRO A 115 -12.14 8.38 12.63
C PRO A 115 -11.17 7.28 12.25
N GLN A 116 -11.02 7.01 10.96
CA GLN A 116 -10.04 6.01 10.52
C GLN A 116 -8.70 6.38 11.18
N ALA A 117 -8.22 5.57 12.11
CA ALA A 117 -6.95 5.87 12.76
C ALA A 117 -5.84 5.75 11.72
N VAL A 118 -4.73 6.47 11.92
CA VAL A 118 -3.50 6.15 11.17
C VAL A 118 -3.22 4.64 11.31
N PRO A 119 -2.77 3.95 10.25
CA PRO A 119 -2.56 2.51 10.31
C PRO A 119 -1.60 2.11 11.44
N SER A 120 -1.75 0.89 11.96
CA SER A 120 -0.77 0.35 12.90
C SER A 120 0.60 0.22 12.23
N SER A 121 1.68 0.24 13.02
CA SER A 121 3.02 -0.11 12.51
C SER A 121 3.03 -1.55 11.98
N LEU A 122 3.91 -1.83 11.01
CA LEU A 122 4.11 -3.18 10.52
C LEU A 122 4.88 -4.03 11.54
N GLY A 123 4.78 -5.35 11.39
CA GLY A 123 5.73 -6.30 12.00
C GLY A 123 7.13 -6.20 11.36
N SER A 124 7.92 -7.27 11.42
CA SER A 124 9.21 -7.31 10.73
C SER A 124 9.05 -7.35 9.20
N ILE A 125 10.02 -6.77 8.49
CA ILE A 125 10.18 -6.95 7.05
C ILE A 125 11.14 -8.11 6.82
N ALA A 126 10.67 -9.14 6.14
CA ALA A 126 11.52 -10.17 5.55
C ALA A 126 12.06 -9.64 4.23
N ALA A 127 13.34 -9.90 3.97
CA ALA A 127 13.98 -9.50 2.73
C ALA A 127 14.85 -10.65 2.22
N LEU A 128 14.63 -11.02 0.96
CA LEU A 128 15.43 -12.00 0.25
C LEU A 128 16.23 -11.28 -0.83
N THR A 129 17.55 -11.37 -0.73
CA THR A 129 18.48 -10.77 -1.69
C THR A 129 18.82 -11.79 -2.77
N HIS A 130 18.53 -11.45 -4.02
CA HIS A 130 18.94 -12.22 -5.19
C HIS A 130 19.82 -11.34 -6.05
N GLY A 131 21.06 -11.13 -5.60
CA GLY A 131 22.06 -10.33 -6.32
C GLY A 131 21.55 -8.92 -6.56
N SER A 132 21.30 -8.55 -7.81
CA SER A 132 20.73 -7.25 -8.17
C SER A 132 19.20 -7.15 -7.99
N ARG A 133 18.62 -7.90 -7.04
CA ARG A 133 17.20 -7.80 -6.65
C ARG A 133 17.01 -7.97 -5.16
N VAL A 134 15.97 -7.33 -4.64
CA VAL A 134 15.50 -7.53 -3.27
C VAL A 134 14.01 -7.80 -3.31
N ASP A 135 13.60 -8.97 -2.83
CA ASP A 135 12.19 -9.29 -2.61
C ASP A 135 11.83 -9.03 -1.15
N LEU A 136 10.93 -8.09 -0.94
CA LEU A 136 10.47 -7.66 0.37
C LEU A 136 9.10 -8.25 0.65
N GLN A 137 8.92 -8.80 1.84
CA GLN A 137 7.63 -9.25 2.34
C GLN A 137 7.42 -8.78 3.78
N TRP A 138 6.19 -8.38 4.09
CA TRP A 138 5.79 -7.96 5.43
C TRP A 138 4.40 -8.49 5.79
N GLY A 139 4.04 -8.39 7.07
CA GLY A 139 2.68 -8.67 7.55
C GLY A 139 1.74 -7.50 7.33
N ALA A 140 0.46 -7.78 7.07
CA ALA A 140 -0.55 -6.74 6.91
C ALA A 140 -0.73 -5.91 8.19
N ALA A 141 -0.77 -4.59 8.05
CA ALA A 141 -1.05 -3.66 9.14
C ALA A 141 -2.56 -3.38 9.27
N ALA A 142 -3.04 -3.27 10.50
CA ALA A 142 -4.43 -2.95 10.77
C ALA A 142 -4.76 -1.53 10.30
N GLY A 143 -5.85 -1.40 9.53
CA GLY A 143 -6.32 -0.12 9.02
C GLY A 143 -5.56 0.42 7.81
N ALA A 144 -4.60 -0.33 7.26
CA ALA A 144 -3.87 0.06 6.05
C ALA A 144 -4.77 -0.07 4.79
N ALA A 145 -4.75 0.95 3.94
CA ALA A 145 -5.32 0.89 2.60
C ALA A 145 -4.25 0.48 1.57
N ASP A 146 -3.02 0.95 1.77
CA ASP A 146 -1.85 0.65 0.96
C ASP A 146 -0.56 0.78 1.79
N TYR A 147 0.58 0.53 1.15
CA TYR A 147 1.91 0.60 1.72
C TYR A 147 2.82 1.41 0.82
N GLN A 148 3.53 2.37 1.40
CA GLN A 148 4.57 3.11 0.72
C GLN A 148 5.94 2.50 1.06
N VAL A 149 6.67 2.08 0.03
CA VAL A 149 7.96 1.41 0.16
C VAL A 149 9.06 2.31 -0.38
N SER A 150 10.04 2.60 0.45
CA SER A 150 11.18 3.46 0.12
C SER A 150 12.50 2.73 0.28
N ARG A 151 13.50 3.10 -0.52
CA ARG A 151 14.89 2.62 -0.45
C ARG A 151 15.82 3.81 -0.29
N ASN A 152 16.65 3.78 0.75
CA ASN A 152 17.57 4.87 1.10
C ASN A 152 16.85 6.24 1.16
N GLY A 153 15.61 6.25 1.66
CA GLY A 153 14.77 7.45 1.78
C GLY A 153 14.00 7.86 0.52
N VAL A 154 14.24 7.23 -0.64
CA VAL A 154 13.52 7.51 -1.89
C VAL A 154 12.36 6.55 -2.05
N LEU A 155 11.15 7.07 -2.27
CA LEU A 155 9.95 6.26 -2.54
C LEU A 155 10.14 5.45 -3.83
N LEU A 156 10.04 4.13 -3.73
CA LEU A 156 10.07 3.22 -4.87
C LEU A 156 8.69 3.00 -5.45
N ALA A 157 7.71 2.69 -4.60
CA ALA A 157 6.37 2.32 -5.01
C ALA A 157 5.35 2.51 -3.88
N THR A 158 4.08 2.62 -4.26
CA THR A 158 2.93 2.43 -3.38
C THR A 158 2.18 1.18 -3.83
N VAL A 159 1.95 0.24 -2.92
CA VAL A 159 1.36 -1.08 -3.22
C VAL A 159 0.22 -1.40 -2.26
N THR A 160 -0.81 -2.11 -2.73
CA THR A 160 -1.92 -2.56 -1.87
C THR A 160 -1.67 -3.93 -1.26
N GLY A 161 -0.78 -4.72 -1.85
CA GLY A 161 -0.32 -6.01 -1.30
C GLY A 161 0.80 -5.85 -0.27
N THR A 162 1.24 -6.98 0.30
CA THR A 162 2.29 -7.00 1.34
C THR A 162 3.64 -7.52 0.83
N ARG A 163 3.93 -7.30 -0.45
CA ARG A 163 5.16 -7.71 -1.13
C ARG A 163 5.59 -6.67 -2.14
N LEU A 164 6.91 -6.47 -2.28
CA LEU A 164 7.51 -5.67 -3.35
C LEU A 164 8.78 -6.36 -3.85
N LEU A 165 8.91 -6.51 -5.17
CA LEU A 165 10.16 -6.89 -5.82
C LEU A 165 10.88 -5.66 -6.36
N ASP A 166 12.02 -5.33 -5.77
CA ASP A 166 12.90 -4.27 -6.25
C ASP A 166 13.97 -4.84 -7.20
N ILE A 167 13.92 -4.42 -8.46
CA ILE A 167 14.84 -4.84 -9.54
C ILE A 167 15.85 -3.77 -9.93
N GLN A 168 15.87 -2.64 -9.22
CA GLN A 168 16.72 -1.47 -9.54
C GLN A 168 17.92 -1.35 -8.61
N VAL A 169 18.27 -2.41 -7.89
CA VAL A 169 19.45 -2.47 -7.03
C VAL A 169 20.66 -3.00 -7.79
N SER A 170 21.86 -2.64 -7.35
CA SER A 170 23.12 -3.17 -7.85
C SER A 170 23.63 -4.27 -6.90
N ALA A 171 24.42 -5.20 -7.44
CA ALA A 171 25.12 -6.22 -6.65
C ALA A 171 26.18 -5.60 -5.73
N LYS A 172 26.47 -6.27 -4.60
CA LYS A 172 27.47 -5.83 -3.59
C LYS A 172 27.24 -4.41 -3.08
N GLN A 173 25.98 -4.05 -2.85
CA GLN A 173 25.60 -2.75 -2.31
C GLN A 173 24.72 -2.90 -1.09
N ASP A 174 24.75 -1.87 -0.27
CA ASP A 174 23.98 -1.78 0.95
C ASP A 174 22.74 -0.92 0.72
N TYR A 175 21.59 -1.43 1.15
CA TYR A 175 20.33 -0.72 1.06
C TYR A 175 19.58 -0.78 2.39
N THR A 176 18.94 0.34 2.74
CA THR A 176 17.96 0.40 3.81
C THR A 176 16.59 0.60 3.21
N TYR A 177 15.72 -0.40 3.37
CA TYR A 177 14.32 -0.32 3.02
C TYR A 177 13.50 0.21 4.19
N SER A 178 12.46 0.95 3.86
CA SER A 178 11.47 1.46 4.80
C SER A 178 10.08 1.20 4.23
N VAL A 179 9.19 0.65 5.05
CA VAL A 179 7.77 0.47 4.71
C VAL A 179 6.93 1.22 5.74
N VAL A 180 5.99 2.03 5.25
CA VAL A 180 4.92 2.62 6.06
C VAL A 180 3.58 2.14 5.55
N ALA A 181 2.68 1.82 6.47
CA ALA A 181 1.28 1.59 6.13
C ALA A 181 0.57 2.94 5.99
N HIS A 182 -0.26 3.09 4.96
CA HIS A 182 -0.91 4.35 4.62
C HIS A 182 -2.42 4.15 4.44
N ASN A 183 -3.18 5.16 4.84
CA ASN A 183 -4.60 5.31 4.54
C ASN A 183 -4.98 6.80 4.46
N ALA A 184 -6.27 7.10 4.28
CA ALA A 184 -6.76 8.47 4.15
C ALA A 184 -6.42 9.38 5.36
N SER A 185 -6.14 8.81 6.52
CA SER A 185 -5.84 9.53 7.76
C SER A 185 -4.35 9.74 8.01
N GLY A 186 -3.48 9.16 7.18
CA GLY A 186 -2.03 9.36 7.24
C GLY A 186 -1.22 8.08 7.17
N VAL A 187 0.02 8.15 7.66
CA VAL A 187 1.00 7.05 7.61
C VAL A 187 1.37 6.54 8.99
N SER A 188 1.64 5.25 9.12
CA SER A 188 2.19 4.64 10.32
C SER A 188 3.64 5.09 10.57
N ALA A 189 4.18 4.74 11.74
CA ALA A 189 5.63 4.73 11.93
C ALA A 189 6.29 3.79 10.90
N ALA A 190 7.49 4.15 10.46
CA ALA A 190 8.27 3.38 9.50
C ALA A 190 8.90 2.14 10.15
N THR A 191 8.71 0.99 9.51
CA THR A 191 9.52 -0.20 9.79
C THR A 191 10.66 -0.25 8.79
N THR A 192 11.89 -0.48 9.26
CA THR A 192 13.08 -0.50 8.40
C THR A 192 13.73 -1.88 8.34
N ARG A 193 14.42 -2.15 7.22
CA ARG A 193 15.22 -3.34 7.00
C ARG A 193 16.48 -3.01 6.22
N TYR A 194 17.63 -3.31 6.82
CA TYR A 194 18.91 -3.29 6.13
C TYR A 194 19.09 -4.59 5.34
N VAL A 195 19.62 -4.47 4.12
CA VAL A 195 20.02 -5.60 3.28
C VAL A 195 21.34 -5.29 2.59
N GLN A 196 22.11 -6.34 2.34
CA GLN A 196 23.31 -6.30 1.53
C GLN A 196 23.10 -7.24 0.33
N THR A 197 23.14 -6.70 -0.88
CA THR A 197 22.98 -7.49 -2.10
C THR A 197 24.21 -8.32 -2.39
N SER A 198 24.02 -9.56 -2.85
CA SER A 198 25.12 -10.46 -3.25
C SER A 198 25.46 -10.31 -4.73
N THR A 199 26.26 -11.24 -5.27
CA THR A 199 26.53 -11.37 -6.70
C THR A 199 25.53 -12.27 -7.46
N ASP A 200 24.56 -12.89 -6.80
CA ASP A 200 23.76 -14.00 -7.37
C ASP A 200 22.50 -13.52 -8.11
N SER A 201 22.46 -13.60 -9.43
CA SER A 201 21.48 -12.85 -10.24
C SER A 201 20.23 -13.65 -10.68
N ALA A 202 19.07 -13.29 -10.10
CA ALA A 202 17.93 -12.67 -10.80
C ALA A 202 17.52 -13.09 -12.25
N ASP A 203 16.22 -13.03 -12.56
CA ASP A 203 15.66 -13.22 -13.93
C ASP A 203 16.20 -12.28 -15.02
N MET A 204 16.99 -11.27 -14.65
CA MET A 204 17.63 -10.29 -15.52
C MET A 204 18.85 -9.73 -14.80
N ALA A 205 19.93 -9.46 -15.53
CA ALA A 205 21.20 -8.95 -15.05
C ALA A 205 21.75 -7.87 -15.99
N HIS A 206 22.41 -6.86 -15.39
CA HIS A 206 23.29 -5.94 -16.12
C HIS A 206 24.72 -6.46 -15.99
N LEU A 207 25.35 -6.77 -17.11
CA LEU A 207 26.60 -7.51 -17.19
C LEU A 207 27.58 -6.79 -18.11
N THR A 208 28.87 -7.08 -17.92
CA THR A 208 29.92 -6.64 -18.86
C THR A 208 30.32 -7.82 -19.73
N THR A 209 30.42 -7.60 -21.03
CA THR A 209 30.99 -8.58 -21.98
C THR A 209 32.29 -8.06 -22.57
N LYS A 210 33.02 -8.92 -23.28
CA LYS A 210 34.14 -8.52 -24.13
C LYS A 210 33.74 -7.52 -25.23
N ASP A 211 32.48 -7.49 -25.66
CA ASP A 211 31.99 -6.66 -26.77
C ASP A 211 31.38 -5.32 -26.28
N GLY A 212 31.07 -5.21 -24.99
CA GLY A 212 30.41 -4.04 -24.39
C GLY A 212 29.45 -4.39 -23.24
N PRO A 213 28.75 -3.39 -22.68
CA PRO A 213 27.76 -3.63 -21.64
C PRO A 213 26.54 -4.39 -22.19
N ALA A 214 25.95 -5.23 -21.36
CA ALA A 214 24.85 -6.10 -21.72
C ALA A 214 23.74 -6.09 -20.68
N VAL A 215 22.50 -6.24 -21.14
CA VAL A 215 21.34 -6.54 -20.32
C VAL A 215 20.79 -7.88 -20.78
N CYS A 216 20.89 -8.88 -19.92
CA CYS A 216 20.44 -10.24 -20.18
C CYS A 216 19.31 -10.62 -19.26
N GLY A 217 18.43 -11.52 -19.67
CA GLY A 217 17.35 -12.01 -18.83
C GLY A 217 16.56 -13.16 -19.45
N ARG A 218 15.57 -13.64 -18.70
CA ARG A 218 14.58 -14.61 -19.17
C ARG A 218 13.57 -13.92 -20.09
N SER A 219 13.06 -14.68 -21.03
CA SER A 219 12.11 -14.28 -22.06
C SER A 219 11.14 -15.44 -22.36
N GLY A 220 10.01 -15.13 -22.99
CA GLY A 220 8.95 -16.10 -23.26
C GLY A 220 8.02 -16.35 -22.08
N ASP A 221 7.35 -17.50 -22.07
CA ASP A 221 6.27 -17.84 -21.13
C ASP A 221 6.49 -19.20 -20.46
N GLN A 222 5.49 -19.70 -19.73
CA GLN A 222 5.60 -20.99 -19.04
C GLN A 222 5.79 -22.18 -20.00
N THR A 223 5.34 -22.05 -21.24
CA THR A 223 5.39 -23.09 -22.28
C THR A 223 6.57 -22.96 -23.24
N SER A 224 7.18 -21.78 -23.33
CA SER A 224 8.36 -21.50 -24.18
C SER A 224 9.37 -20.64 -23.42
N GLN A 225 10.31 -21.30 -22.76
CA GLN A 225 11.20 -20.72 -21.74
C GLN A 225 12.59 -20.36 -22.33
N THR A 226 12.83 -19.13 -22.79
CA THR A 226 14.09 -18.73 -23.47
C THR A 226 14.90 -17.66 -22.75
N LEU A 227 16.20 -17.59 -22.99
CA LEU A 227 17.04 -16.48 -22.50
C LEU A 227 17.21 -15.45 -23.60
N VAL A 228 17.45 -14.19 -23.24
CA VAL A 228 17.81 -13.12 -24.17
C VAL A 228 18.96 -12.30 -23.60
N CYS A 229 19.91 -11.92 -24.47
CA CYS A 229 20.96 -10.97 -24.14
C CYS A 229 20.97 -9.82 -25.15
N ASN A 230 20.84 -8.60 -24.65
CA ASN A 230 20.98 -7.37 -25.41
C ASN A 230 22.35 -6.77 -25.12
N VAL A 231 23.24 -6.71 -26.12
CA VAL A 231 24.60 -6.19 -25.97
C VAL A 231 24.77 -4.91 -26.78
N LEU A 232 25.31 -3.88 -26.15
CA LEU A 232 25.71 -2.65 -26.83
C LEU A 232 27.11 -2.81 -27.40
N LYS A 233 27.20 -3.01 -28.72
CA LYS A 233 28.47 -3.08 -29.46
C LYS A 233 28.78 -1.71 -30.10
N PRO A 234 30.01 -1.48 -30.60
CA PRO A 234 30.34 -0.27 -31.35
C PRO A 234 29.42 -0.03 -32.57
N THR A 235 28.87 -1.09 -33.15
CA THR A 235 27.94 -1.04 -34.29
C THR A 235 26.47 -0.86 -33.87
N GLY A 236 26.19 -0.74 -32.58
CA GLY A 236 24.85 -0.62 -32.02
C GLY A 236 24.41 -1.83 -31.19
N TRP A 237 23.13 -1.84 -30.82
CA TRP A 237 22.54 -2.91 -30.01
C TRP A 237 22.34 -4.18 -30.82
N THR A 238 22.74 -5.32 -30.25
CA THR A 238 22.47 -6.67 -30.77
C THR A 238 21.66 -7.45 -29.74
N SER A 239 20.62 -8.15 -30.16
CA SER A 239 19.79 -8.99 -29.30
C SER A 239 19.78 -10.44 -29.81
N VAL A 240 20.09 -11.40 -28.96
CA VAL A 240 20.10 -12.83 -29.31
C VAL A 240 19.36 -13.63 -28.25
N SER A 241 18.39 -14.44 -28.69
CA SER A 241 17.66 -15.35 -27.81
C SER A 241 18.21 -16.77 -27.86
N SER A 242 18.14 -17.50 -26.74
CA SER A 242 18.46 -18.92 -26.68
C SER A 242 17.30 -19.77 -27.21
N THR A 243 17.58 -21.06 -27.42
CA THR A 243 16.52 -22.07 -27.49
C THR A 243 15.83 -22.23 -26.14
N ALA A 244 14.61 -22.75 -26.14
CA ALA A 244 13.87 -22.98 -24.90
C ALA A 244 14.56 -24.04 -24.03
N ASN A 245 14.65 -23.79 -22.72
CA ASN A 245 15.29 -24.68 -21.76
C ASN A 245 14.69 -24.50 -20.35
N ASP A 246 14.93 -25.45 -19.45
CA ASP A 246 14.41 -25.44 -18.08
C ASP A 246 14.84 -24.17 -17.34
N TRP A 247 13.93 -23.43 -16.69
CA TRP A 247 14.25 -22.27 -15.85
C TRP A 247 15.09 -22.56 -14.61
N GLY A 248 15.10 -23.82 -14.15
CA GLY A 248 15.65 -24.20 -12.87
C GLY A 248 14.88 -23.64 -11.69
N TYR A 249 15.35 -24.00 -10.50
CA TYR A 249 14.75 -23.54 -9.24
C TYR A 249 15.00 -22.05 -9.04
N ALA A 250 13.96 -21.33 -8.60
CA ALA A 250 14.01 -19.87 -8.46
C ALA A 250 15.11 -19.38 -7.50
N THR A 251 15.43 -20.20 -6.49
CA THR A 251 16.44 -19.94 -5.45
C THR A 251 17.87 -20.17 -5.92
N ASP A 252 18.09 -20.97 -6.97
CA ASP A 252 19.41 -21.52 -7.29
C ASP A 252 19.78 -21.26 -8.74
N ARG A 253 19.64 -20.01 -9.17
CA ARG A 253 19.94 -19.56 -10.54
C ARG A 253 20.65 -18.22 -10.53
N SER A 254 21.62 -18.07 -11.43
CA SER A 254 22.46 -16.88 -11.47
C SER A 254 22.97 -16.59 -12.88
N TRP A 255 23.05 -15.30 -13.21
CA TRP A 255 23.86 -14.79 -14.30
C TRP A 255 25.29 -14.51 -13.84
N LEU A 256 26.24 -14.90 -14.67
CA LEU A 256 27.67 -14.78 -14.42
C LEU A 256 28.35 -14.15 -15.64
N THR A 257 29.26 -13.20 -15.41
CA THR A 257 30.27 -12.84 -16.42
C THR A 257 31.46 -13.76 -16.21
N ASN A 258 31.81 -14.54 -17.23
CA ASN A 258 32.97 -15.41 -17.22
C ASN A 258 34.26 -14.60 -17.39
N THR A 259 35.39 -15.22 -17.02
CA THR A 259 36.72 -14.60 -17.12
C THR A 259 37.12 -14.26 -18.57
N ASP A 260 36.56 -14.95 -19.56
CA ASP A 260 36.74 -14.68 -21.00
C ASP A 260 35.81 -13.56 -21.53
N GLY A 261 35.01 -12.92 -20.65
CA GLY A 261 34.07 -11.88 -21.01
C GLY A 261 32.79 -12.38 -21.70
N THR A 262 32.56 -13.70 -21.73
CA THR A 262 31.27 -14.28 -22.10
C THR A 262 30.30 -14.27 -20.91
N ILE A 263 29.03 -14.53 -21.16
CA ILE A 263 27.99 -14.57 -20.14
C ILE A 263 27.52 -16.01 -19.94
N SER A 264 27.17 -16.40 -18.71
CA SER A 264 26.50 -17.68 -18.45
C SER A 264 25.31 -17.50 -17.53
N TYR A 265 24.22 -18.20 -17.84
CA TYR A 265 23.07 -18.35 -16.95
C TYR A 265 23.06 -19.78 -16.41
N CYS A 266 23.51 -19.93 -15.17
CA CYS A 266 23.65 -21.22 -14.49
C CYS A 266 22.53 -21.41 -13.47
N ARG A 267 21.99 -22.63 -13.41
CA ARG A 267 20.93 -22.98 -12.46
C ARG A 267 20.90 -24.45 -12.12
N ARG A 268 20.28 -24.75 -10.98
CA ARG A 268 19.95 -26.10 -10.57
C ARG A 268 18.69 -26.60 -11.27
N VAL A 269 18.72 -27.82 -11.80
CA VAL A 269 17.66 -28.41 -12.64
C VAL A 269 17.36 -29.86 -12.26
N GLY A 270 16.37 -30.47 -12.92
CA GLY A 270 16.03 -31.89 -12.74
C GLY A 270 15.48 -32.18 -11.35
N THR A 271 16.06 -33.14 -10.65
CA THR A 271 15.72 -33.50 -9.26
C THR A 271 16.41 -32.61 -8.21
N GLY A 272 17.15 -31.59 -8.64
CA GLY A 272 17.90 -30.71 -7.75
C GLY A 272 19.37 -31.10 -7.56
N ASP A 273 19.89 -32.00 -8.40
CA ASP A 273 21.23 -32.59 -8.33
C ASP A 273 22.02 -32.41 -9.63
N GLN A 274 21.57 -31.53 -10.53
CA GLN A 274 22.30 -31.18 -11.75
C GLN A 274 22.34 -29.67 -11.95
N ALA A 275 23.46 -29.17 -12.48
CA ALA A 275 23.65 -27.78 -12.85
C ALA A 275 23.59 -27.66 -14.37
N LEU A 276 22.74 -26.76 -14.86
CA LEU A 276 22.64 -26.39 -16.26
C LEU A 276 23.12 -24.95 -16.44
N CYS A 277 24.07 -24.75 -17.35
CA CYS A 277 24.57 -23.44 -17.73
C CYS A 277 24.34 -23.18 -19.23
N ASP A 278 23.66 -22.09 -19.56
CA ASP A 278 23.58 -21.55 -20.92
C ASP A 278 24.60 -20.42 -21.08
N LYS A 279 25.60 -20.63 -21.93
CA LYS A 279 26.68 -19.68 -22.21
C LYS A 279 26.40 -18.87 -23.48
N PHE A 280 26.54 -17.55 -23.40
CA PHE A 280 26.45 -16.61 -24.50
C PHE A 280 27.82 -15.99 -24.80
N ASP A 281 28.33 -16.17 -26.01
CA ASP A 281 29.66 -15.71 -26.44
C ASP A 281 29.68 -14.30 -27.07
N GLY A 282 28.52 -13.64 -27.13
CA GLY A 282 28.30 -12.37 -27.83
C GLY A 282 27.52 -12.51 -29.13
N THR A 283 27.36 -13.73 -29.66
CA THR A 283 26.59 -14.00 -30.89
C THR A 283 25.70 -15.24 -30.80
N THR A 284 26.07 -16.26 -30.04
CA THR A 284 25.36 -17.54 -29.97
C THR A 284 25.25 -18.07 -28.55
N TRP A 285 24.24 -18.92 -28.33
CA TRP A 285 24.00 -19.62 -27.07
C TRP A 285 24.44 -21.08 -27.17
N THR A 286 25.08 -21.59 -26.12
CA THR A 286 25.45 -22.99 -25.97
C THR A 286 25.09 -23.49 -24.58
N SER A 287 24.49 -24.67 -24.48
CA SER A 287 24.02 -25.25 -23.22
C SER A 287 24.92 -26.38 -22.77
N SER A 288 25.17 -26.49 -21.47
CA SER A 288 25.86 -27.63 -20.86
C SER A 288 25.24 -28.01 -19.53
N THR A 289 24.97 -29.30 -19.33
CA THR A 289 24.41 -29.86 -18.09
C THR A 289 25.46 -30.75 -17.42
N SER A 290 25.63 -30.60 -16.11
CA SER A 290 26.51 -31.47 -15.33
C SER A 290 25.93 -32.89 -15.21
N PRO A 291 26.79 -33.89 -14.93
CA PRO A 291 26.36 -35.12 -14.27
C PRO A 291 25.61 -34.83 -12.95
N HIS A 292 25.02 -35.87 -12.39
CA HIS A 292 24.41 -35.82 -11.07
C HIS A 292 25.49 -35.60 -10.00
N TYR A 293 25.39 -34.49 -9.27
CA TYR A 293 26.31 -34.07 -8.21
C TYR A 293 25.57 -33.49 -7.02
N ASP A 294 26.22 -33.50 -5.85
CA ASP A 294 25.81 -32.67 -4.73
C ASP A 294 26.17 -31.21 -5.05
N LEU A 295 25.15 -30.36 -5.17
CA LEU A 295 25.27 -28.94 -5.50
C LEU A 295 25.13 -28.04 -4.26
N GLY A 296 25.08 -28.64 -3.06
CA GLY A 296 24.80 -27.94 -1.81
C GLY A 296 23.30 -27.72 -1.58
N TYR A 297 23.00 -27.11 -0.42
CA TYR A 297 21.63 -26.85 0.00
C TYR A 297 21.07 -25.58 -0.65
N PRO A 298 19.80 -25.59 -1.08
CA PRO A 298 19.14 -24.36 -1.52
C PRO A 298 18.94 -23.40 -0.35
N ASP A 299 18.89 -22.11 -0.68
CA ASP A 299 18.42 -21.11 0.28
C ASP A 299 16.97 -21.43 0.65
N THR A 300 16.72 -21.70 1.93
CA THR A 300 15.37 -21.93 2.46
C THR A 300 14.91 -20.73 3.25
N PHE A 301 13.63 -20.37 3.11
CA PHE A 301 12.98 -19.43 4.00
C PHE A 301 12.96 -20.02 5.41
N ALA A 302 13.53 -19.31 6.38
CA ALA A 302 13.24 -19.50 7.79
C ALA A 302 12.37 -18.35 8.28
#